data_AF-W2TWK2-F1
#
_entry.id   AF-W2TWK2-F1
#
_cell.length_a   1.000
_cell.length_b   1.000
_cell.length_c   1.000
_cell.angle_alpha   90.00
_cell.angle_beta   90.00
_cell.angle_gamma   90.00
#
_symmetry.space_group_name_H-M   'P 1'
#
loop_
_entity.id
_entity.type
_entity.pdbx_description
1 polymer ?
#
loop_
_entity_poly.entity_id
_entity_poly.type
_entity_poly.pdbx_seq_one_letter_code
_entity_poly.pdbx_strand_id
1 'polypeptide(L)'
;MLTGHLPFQGHDRKDTMTQILKAKLTMPQFLSPEAQTLLRALFKRNAVNRLGAGPDGVEEIKRHPFFASIDFGQLLNKEISPPFKPAVTTIDSTLYFDPEFTKRTPKAYFLKVIVVPKELFLVLNHHPPSFKDIKARTQRTMKQKLGKKTTNHVFYARTTRSHVIWRYVMDPNDAKVRYV
;
A
#
# COMPACT_ATOMS: atom_id res chain seq x y z
N MET A 1 4.37 14.48 -6.74
CA MET A 1 4.01 14.98 -5.39
C MET A 1 4.85 16.18 -5.01
N LEU A 2 6.16 16.04 -4.80
CA LEU A 2 7.02 17.15 -4.35
C LEU A 2 7.19 18.29 -5.38
N THR A 3 7.14 17.98 -6.68
CA THR A 3 7.38 18.95 -7.76
C THR A 3 6.13 19.28 -8.59
N GLY A 4 5.01 18.58 -8.35
CA GLY A 4 3.79 18.69 -9.17
C GLY A 4 3.90 18.13 -10.61
N HIS A 5 5.08 17.79 -11.10
CA HIS A 5 5.32 17.39 -12.49
C HIS A 5 5.99 16.02 -12.58
N LEU A 6 5.91 15.39 -13.76
CA LEU A 6 6.60 14.14 -14.04
C LEU A 6 8.12 14.37 -14.12
N PRO A 7 8.95 13.44 -13.59
CA PRO A 7 10.41 13.60 -13.61
C PRO A 7 11.03 13.44 -15.01
N PHE A 8 10.32 12.81 -15.96
CA PHE A 8 10.71 12.65 -17.35
C PHE A 8 9.49 12.93 -18.24
N GLN A 9 9.64 13.80 -19.23
CA GLN A 9 8.57 14.21 -20.15
C GLN A 9 9.16 14.45 -21.53
N GLY A 10 8.84 13.58 -22.48
CA GLY A 10 9.19 13.77 -23.88
C GLY A 10 8.03 14.30 -24.71
N HIS A 11 8.33 14.75 -25.92
CA HIS A 11 7.31 15.20 -26.87
C HIS A 11 6.40 14.05 -27.33
N ASP A 12 6.96 12.84 -27.45
CA ASP A 12 6.23 11.63 -27.78
C ASP A 12 6.62 10.45 -26.87
N ARG A 13 6.01 9.28 -27.12
CA ARG A 13 6.28 8.06 -26.33
C ARG A 13 7.74 7.63 -26.43
N LYS A 14 8.35 7.74 -27.62
CA LYS A 14 9.74 7.28 -27.86
C LYS A 14 10.74 8.19 -27.15
N ASP A 15 10.52 9.49 -27.19
CA ASP A 15 11.33 10.48 -26.49
C ASP A 15 11.18 10.31 -24.98
N THR A 16 9.96 10.16 -24.46
CA THR A 16 9.73 9.90 -23.03
C THR A 16 10.48 8.65 -22.55
N MET A 17 10.45 7.57 -23.34
CA MET A 17 11.21 6.36 -23.02
C MET A 17 12.73 6.61 -23.03
N THR A 18 13.21 7.38 -24.02
CA THR A 18 14.61 7.77 -24.11
C THR A 18 15.04 8.59 -22.89
N GLN A 19 14.20 9.51 -22.42
CA GLN A 19 14.45 10.28 -21.21
C GLN A 19 14.50 9.41 -19.96
N ILE A 20 13.56 8.48 -19.77
CA ILE A 20 13.59 7.54 -18.64
C ILE A 20 14.91 6.75 -18.61
N LEU A 21 15.42 6.34 -19.78
CA LEU A 21 16.66 5.57 -19.88
C LEU A 21 17.91 6.43 -19.67
N LYS A 22 17.96 7.64 -20.25
CA LYS A 22 19.20 8.40 -20.43
C LYS A 22 19.24 9.76 -19.72
N ALA A 23 18.11 10.42 -19.53
CA ALA A 23 18.10 11.79 -18.99
C ALA A 23 18.62 11.82 -17.55
N LYS A 24 19.42 12.84 -17.22
CA LYS A 24 19.90 13.07 -15.87
C LYS A 24 18.77 13.71 -15.05
N LEU A 25 18.53 13.17 -13.86
CA LEU A 25 17.53 13.73 -12.95
C LEU A 25 18.03 15.07 -12.40
N THR A 26 17.33 16.15 -12.77
CA THR A 26 17.57 17.50 -12.25
C THR A 26 16.70 17.71 -11.01
N MET A 27 17.34 18.13 -9.90
CA MET A 27 16.63 18.40 -8.66
C MET A 27 16.38 19.90 -8.52
N PRO A 28 15.11 20.33 -8.35
CA PRO A 28 14.82 21.73 -8.04
C PRO A 28 15.40 22.15 -6.69
N GLN A 29 15.85 23.40 -6.60
CA GLN A 29 16.50 23.95 -5.40
C GLN A 29 15.54 24.10 -4.21
N PHE A 30 14.23 24.20 -4.45
CA PHE A 30 13.22 24.30 -3.40
C PHE A 30 13.00 22.99 -2.63
N LEU A 31 13.57 21.87 -3.10
CA LEU A 31 13.48 20.60 -2.40
C LEU A 31 14.50 20.54 -1.26
N SER A 32 14.07 20.03 -0.10
CA SER A 32 14.96 19.81 1.03
C SER A 32 16.11 18.84 0.65
N PRO A 33 17.29 18.93 1.29
CA PRO A 33 18.41 18.04 1.02
C PRO A 33 18.05 16.54 1.19
N GLU A 34 17.22 16.23 2.18
CA GLU A 34 16.73 14.88 2.48
C GLU A 34 15.81 14.37 1.36
N ALA A 35 14.96 15.24 0.82
CA ALA A 35 14.12 14.89 -0.33
C ALA A 35 14.95 14.63 -1.58
N GLN A 36 15.95 15.47 -1.84
CA GLN A 36 16.83 15.31 -3.00
C GLN A 36 17.65 14.02 -2.93
N THR A 37 18.20 13.69 -1.76
CA THR A 37 18.97 12.45 -1.55
C THR A 37 18.10 11.20 -1.72
N LEU A 38 16.87 11.22 -1.16
CA LEU A 38 15.90 10.14 -1.34
C LEU A 38 15.61 9.89 -2.82
N LEU A 39 15.25 10.95 -3.55
CA LEU A 39 14.91 10.83 -4.97
C LEU A 39 16.10 10.33 -5.79
N ARG A 40 17.33 10.80 -5.53
CA ARG A 40 18.53 10.28 -6.22
C ARG A 40 18.76 8.79 -5.97
N ALA A 41 18.42 8.29 -4.79
CA ALA A 41 18.60 6.88 -4.42
C ALA A 41 17.49 5.98 -5.02
N LEU A 42 16.25 6.48 -5.08
CA LEU A 42 15.11 5.76 -5.68
C LEU A 42 15.16 5.74 -7.22
N PHE A 43 15.64 6.82 -7.85
CA PHE A 43 15.73 6.94 -9.31
C PHE A 43 17.05 6.39 -9.89
N LYS A 44 17.70 5.47 -9.18
CA LYS A 44 18.86 4.74 -9.74
C LYS A 44 18.40 3.85 -10.90
N ARG A 45 19.11 3.99 -12.03
CA ARG A 45 18.82 3.26 -13.28
C ARG A 45 18.99 1.75 -13.12
N ASN A 46 20.12 1.34 -12.53
CA ASN A 46 20.32 -0.05 -12.17
C ASN A 46 19.43 -0.37 -10.96
N ALA A 47 18.50 -1.31 -11.14
CA ALA A 47 17.57 -1.74 -10.11
C ALA A 47 18.27 -2.29 -8.87
N VAL A 48 19.42 -2.95 -9.02
CA VAL A 48 20.19 -3.53 -7.90
C VAL A 48 20.78 -2.44 -6.99
N ASN A 49 21.09 -1.27 -7.55
CA ASN A 49 21.67 -0.15 -6.81
C ASN A 49 20.60 0.80 -6.29
N ARG A 50 19.31 0.47 -6.46
CA ARG A 50 18.19 1.29 -6.02
C ARG A 50 17.99 1.12 -4.53
N LEU A 51 17.67 2.21 -3.84
CA LEU A 51 17.29 2.17 -2.44
C LEU A 51 16.17 1.13 -2.22
N GLY A 52 16.39 0.19 -1.30
CA GLY A 52 15.47 -0.90 -1.01
C GLY A 52 15.62 -2.16 -1.88
N ALA A 53 16.64 -2.22 -2.74
CA ALA A 53 16.99 -3.45 -3.48
C ALA A 53 17.98 -4.35 -2.70
N GLY A 54 18.56 -3.85 -1.60
CA GLY A 54 19.44 -4.60 -0.73
C GLY A 54 18.73 -5.66 0.12
N PRO A 55 19.47 -6.42 0.93
CA PRO A 55 18.92 -7.48 1.79
C PRO A 55 17.91 -6.97 2.82
N ASP A 56 18.06 -5.71 3.26
CA ASP A 56 17.16 -5.05 4.20
C ASP A 56 15.86 -4.56 3.56
N GLY A 57 15.80 -4.53 2.23
CA GLY A 57 14.63 -4.13 1.46
C GLY A 57 14.00 -2.83 1.94
N VAL A 58 12.72 -2.88 2.30
CA VAL A 58 11.94 -1.73 2.74
C VAL A 58 12.48 -1.05 4.01
N GLU A 59 13.20 -1.77 4.87
CA GLU A 59 13.74 -1.18 6.10
C GLU A 59 14.82 -0.14 5.80
N GLU A 60 15.55 -0.30 4.68
CA GLU A 60 16.47 0.72 4.19
C GLU A 60 15.75 2.03 3.83
N ILE A 61 14.57 1.92 3.19
CA ILE A 61 13.76 3.08 2.82
C ILE A 61 13.23 3.78 4.08
N LYS A 62 12.73 3.03 5.06
CA LYS A 62 12.20 3.58 6.32
C LYS A 62 13.26 4.33 7.12
N ARG A 63 14.51 3.86 7.10
CA ARG A 63 15.64 4.51 7.80
C ARG A 63 16.16 5.76 7.10
N HIS A 64 15.69 6.07 5.89
CA HIS A 64 16.17 7.24 5.16
C HIS A 64 15.83 8.55 5.90
N PRO A 65 16.74 9.55 5.98
CA PRO A 65 16.53 10.80 6.72
C PRO A 65 15.24 11.56 6.36
N PHE A 66 14.78 11.44 5.11
CA PHE A 66 13.50 12.01 4.66
C PHE A 66 12.30 11.56 5.50
N PHE A 67 12.34 10.35 6.06
CA PHE A 67 11.28 9.79 6.90
C PHE A 67 11.61 9.83 8.40
N ALA A 68 12.66 10.55 8.82
CA ALA A 68 13.10 10.58 10.21
C ALA A 68 12.03 11.12 11.19
N SER A 69 11.10 11.95 10.70
CA SER A 69 9.99 12.47 11.50
C SER A 69 8.81 11.51 11.64
N ILE A 70 8.82 10.37 10.94
CA ILE A 70 7.71 9.42 10.90
C ILE A 70 8.02 8.21 11.78
N ASP A 71 7.21 8.01 12.81
CA ASP A 71 7.13 6.72 13.51
C ASP A 71 6.26 5.76 12.68
N PHE A 72 6.90 4.78 12.03
CA PHE A 72 6.20 3.79 11.21
C PHE A 72 5.29 2.85 12.02
N GLY A 73 5.53 2.67 13.31
CA GLY A 73 4.65 1.91 14.20
C GLY A 73 3.34 2.66 14.47
N GLN A 74 3.45 3.94 14.86
CA GLN A 74 2.29 4.81 15.06
C GLN A 74 1.52 5.05 13.76
N LEU A 75 2.22 5.25 12.64
CA LEU A 75 1.63 5.39 11.32
C LEU A 75 0.76 4.16 10.99
N LEU A 76 1.32 2.97 11.23
CA LEU A 76 0.65 1.72 10.97
C LEU A 76 -0.58 1.51 11.86
N ASN A 77 -0.48 1.90 13.12
CA ASN A 77 -1.58 1.88 14.05
C ASN A 77 -2.62 2.99 13.78
N LYS A 78 -2.39 3.88 12.82
CA LYS A 78 -3.24 5.04 12.49
C LYS A 78 -3.35 6.06 13.63
N GLU A 79 -2.27 6.19 14.42
CA GLU A 79 -2.18 7.12 15.55
C GLU A 79 -1.68 8.50 15.10
N ILE A 80 -1.00 8.58 13.96
CA ILE A 80 -0.59 9.84 13.35
C ILE A 80 -1.79 10.47 12.64
N SER A 81 -2.16 11.69 13.03
CA SER A 81 -3.21 12.43 12.33
C SER A 81 -2.78 12.76 10.90
N PRO A 82 -3.60 12.47 9.88
CA PRO A 82 -3.24 12.79 8.50
C PRO A 82 -3.18 14.32 8.31
N PRO A 83 -2.26 14.82 7.46
CA PRO A 83 -2.11 16.25 7.21
C PRO A 83 -3.29 16.85 6.42
N PHE A 84 -4.05 16.00 5.72
CA PHE A 84 -5.26 16.39 5.00
C PHE A 84 -6.40 15.45 5.38
N LYS A 85 -7.52 16.03 5.81
CA LYS A 85 -8.77 15.31 6.09
C LYS A 85 -9.82 15.79 5.08
N PRO A 86 -10.27 14.93 4.15
CA PRO A 86 -11.29 15.32 3.19
C PRO A 86 -12.60 15.66 3.91
N ALA A 87 -13.25 16.75 3.49
CA ALA A 87 -14.54 17.19 3.99
C ALA A 87 -15.65 16.35 3.36
N VAL A 88 -15.93 15.19 3.96
CA VAL A 88 -17.04 14.32 3.57
C VAL A 88 -18.24 14.65 4.46
N THR A 89 -19.27 15.24 3.87
CA THR A 89 -20.48 15.70 4.59
C THR A 89 -21.55 14.63 4.73
N THR A 90 -21.65 13.72 3.76
CA THR A 90 -22.67 12.66 3.69
C THR A 90 -22.04 11.34 3.27
N ILE A 91 -22.69 10.23 3.64
CA ILE A 91 -22.26 8.86 3.30
C ILE A 91 -22.18 8.67 1.78
N ASP A 92 -23.07 9.32 1.03
CA ASP A 92 -23.16 9.23 -0.43
C ASP A 92 -22.42 10.39 -1.15
N SER A 93 -21.55 11.12 -0.45
CA SER A 93 -20.85 12.26 -1.04
C SER A 93 -19.89 11.82 -2.14
N THR A 94 -20.10 12.33 -3.36
CA THR A 94 -19.24 12.06 -4.52
C THR A 94 -18.29 13.22 -4.84
N LEU A 95 -18.06 14.14 -3.89
CA LEU A 95 -17.34 15.41 -4.13
C LEU A 95 -15.89 15.23 -4.62
N TYR A 96 -15.23 14.13 -4.23
CA TYR A 96 -13.84 13.83 -4.61
C TYR A 96 -13.73 12.93 -5.85
N PHE A 97 -14.84 12.70 -6.56
CA PHE A 97 -14.88 11.93 -7.81
C PHE A 97 -15.18 12.86 -8.98
N ASP A 98 -14.66 12.50 -10.17
CA ASP A 98 -14.90 13.29 -11.37
C ASP A 98 -16.40 13.28 -11.74
N PRO A 99 -17.03 14.45 -11.94
CA PRO A 99 -18.42 14.56 -12.40
C PRO A 99 -18.72 13.79 -13.69
N GLU A 100 -17.72 13.58 -14.56
CA GLU A 100 -17.87 12.76 -15.76
C GLU A 100 -18.31 11.33 -15.44
N PHE A 101 -17.90 10.78 -14.29
CA PHE A 101 -18.29 9.43 -13.88
C PHE A 101 -19.53 9.43 -12.97
N THR A 102 -19.67 10.40 -12.07
CA THR A 102 -20.78 10.42 -11.10
C THR A 102 -22.12 10.77 -11.74
N LYS A 103 -22.12 11.46 -12.88
CA LYS A 103 -23.32 11.76 -13.66
C LYS A 103 -23.78 10.60 -14.55
N ARG A 104 -22.95 9.57 -14.76
CA ARG A 104 -23.33 8.42 -15.58
C ARG A 104 -24.25 7.51 -14.78
N THR A 105 -25.33 7.06 -15.39
CA THR A 105 -26.16 6.00 -14.80
C THR A 105 -25.33 4.71 -14.71
N PRO A 106 -25.21 4.08 -13.53
CA PRO A 106 -24.53 2.79 -13.41
C PRO A 106 -25.22 1.76 -14.30
N LYS A 107 -24.52 1.27 -15.33
CA LYS A 107 -25.02 0.25 -16.24
C LYS A 107 -24.16 -0.99 -16.14
N ALA A 108 -24.80 -2.13 -15.87
CA ALA A 108 -24.17 -3.42 -16.10
C ALA A 108 -24.19 -3.68 -17.61
N TYR A 109 -23.02 -3.67 -18.25
CA TYR A 109 -22.91 -4.04 -19.65
C TYR A 109 -22.96 -5.56 -19.75
N PHE A 110 -24.10 -6.10 -20.22
CA PHE A 110 -24.21 -7.50 -20.62
C PHE A 110 -23.54 -7.67 -21.98
N LEU A 111 -22.21 -7.82 -21.97
CA LEU A 111 -21.51 -8.30 -23.15
C LEU A 111 -22.00 -9.73 -23.43
N LYS A 112 -22.38 -10.02 -24.68
CA LYS A 112 -22.58 -11.40 -25.13
C LYS A 112 -21.23 -12.09 -25.02
N VAL A 113 -21.04 -12.80 -23.91
CA VAL A 113 -19.84 -13.58 -23.62
C VAL A 113 -19.64 -14.56 -24.78
N ILE A 114 -18.55 -14.41 -25.53
CA ILE A 114 -17.93 -15.51 -26.26
C ILE A 114 -17.86 -16.64 -25.23
N VAL A 115 -18.50 -17.80 -25.46
CA VAL A 115 -18.66 -18.87 -24.46
C VAL A 115 -17.33 -19.15 -23.75
N VAL A 116 -17.10 -18.52 -22.59
CA VAL A 116 -15.92 -18.75 -21.77
C VAL A 116 -16.32 -19.79 -20.73
N PRO A 117 -15.62 -20.93 -20.66
CA PRO A 117 -15.87 -21.95 -19.65
C PRO A 117 -15.94 -21.35 -18.24
N LYS A 118 -17.04 -21.61 -17.52
CA LYS A 118 -17.24 -21.11 -16.14
C LYS A 118 -16.16 -21.62 -15.19
N GLU A 119 -15.55 -22.75 -15.55
CA GLU A 119 -14.44 -23.42 -14.90
C GLU A 119 -13.24 -22.48 -14.69
N LEU A 120 -12.99 -21.57 -15.64
CA LEU A 120 -11.90 -20.58 -15.57
C LEU A 120 -12.11 -19.54 -14.46
N PHE A 121 -13.34 -19.38 -13.96
CA PHE A 121 -13.70 -18.38 -12.95
C PHE A 121 -14.02 -18.99 -11.58
N LEU A 122 -13.94 -20.32 -11.42
CA LEU A 122 -14.32 -21.02 -10.17
C LEU A 122 -13.54 -20.56 -8.94
N VAL A 123 -12.32 -20.07 -9.13
CA VAL A 123 -11.44 -19.59 -8.05
C VAL A 123 -11.62 -18.12 -7.69
N LEU A 124 -12.49 -17.38 -8.40
CA LEU A 124 -12.69 -15.94 -8.17
C LEU A 124 -13.67 -15.63 -7.05
N ASN A 125 -14.51 -16.60 -6.66
CA ASN A 125 -15.45 -16.44 -5.56
C ASN A 125 -14.69 -16.52 -4.23
N HIS A 126 -14.22 -15.36 -3.73
CA HIS A 126 -13.58 -15.24 -2.43
C HIS A 126 -14.48 -14.46 -1.47
N HIS A 127 -14.97 -15.12 -0.43
CA HIS A 127 -15.63 -14.46 0.69
C HIS A 127 -14.55 -14.19 1.75
N PRO A 128 -14.26 -12.92 2.09
CA PRO A 128 -13.36 -12.65 3.20
C PRO A 128 -13.94 -13.28 4.48
N PRO A 129 -13.11 -13.92 5.32
CA PRO A 129 -13.59 -14.54 6.55
C PRO A 129 -14.31 -13.51 7.41
N SER A 130 -15.42 -13.90 8.02
CA SER A 130 -16.20 -13.02 8.88
C SER A 130 -15.34 -12.48 10.02
N PHE A 131 -15.59 -11.24 10.43
CA PHE A 131 -14.86 -10.58 11.52
C PHE A 131 -14.90 -11.40 12.83
N LYS A 132 -15.98 -12.17 13.05
CA LYS A 132 -16.14 -13.07 14.19
C LYS A 132 -15.16 -14.26 14.14
N ASP A 133 -14.96 -14.84 12.95
CA ASP A 133 -14.07 -15.98 12.74
C ASP A 133 -12.59 -15.59 12.89
N ILE A 134 -12.24 -14.38 12.46
CA ILE A 134 -10.90 -13.81 12.64
C ILE A 134 -10.61 -13.65 14.14
N LYS A 135 -11.54 -13.09 14.92
CA LYS A 135 -11.37 -12.94 16.38
C LYS A 135 -11.25 -14.30 17.10
N ALA A 136 -12.10 -15.26 16.76
CA ALA A 136 -12.09 -16.58 17.38
C ALA A 136 -10.79 -17.36 17.10
N ARG A 137 -10.25 -17.24 15.89
CA ARG A 137 -8.99 -17.90 15.50
C ARG A 137 -7.77 -17.27 16.19
N THR A 138 -7.75 -15.95 16.35
CA THR A 138 -6.72 -15.23 17.11
C THR A 138 -6.74 -15.61 18.59
N GLN A 139 -7.92 -15.69 19.21
CA GLN A 139 -8.06 -16.10 20.61
C GLN A 139 -7.62 -17.55 20.86
N ARG A 140 -7.94 -18.49 19.96
CA ARG A 140 -7.44 -19.88 20.07
C ARG A 140 -5.92 -19.96 19.96
N THR A 141 -5.33 -19.20 19.04
CA THR A 141 -3.87 -19.17 18.85
C THR A 141 -3.16 -18.52 20.04
N MET A 142 -3.76 -17.51 20.67
CA MET A 142 -3.23 -16.89 21.90
C MET A 142 -3.33 -17.83 23.12
N LYS A 143 -4.45 -18.53 23.32
CA LYS A 143 -4.57 -19.53 24.41
C LYS A 143 -3.55 -20.66 24.29
N GLN A 144 -3.20 -21.06 23.07
CA GLN A 144 -2.19 -22.10 22.81
C GLN A 144 -0.75 -21.61 23.03
N LYS A 145 -0.50 -20.29 22.90
CA LYS A 145 0.82 -19.66 23.11
C LYS A 145 1.02 -19.09 24.52
N LEU A 146 -0.03 -18.82 25.29
CA LEU A 146 0.09 -18.30 26.66
C LEU A 146 0.73 -19.29 27.66
N GLY A 147 1.00 -20.54 27.24
CA GLY A 147 1.85 -21.49 27.98
C GLY A 147 3.35 -21.38 27.67
N LYS A 148 3.78 -20.48 26.78
CA LYS A 148 5.20 -20.27 26.42
C LYS A 148 5.51 -18.77 26.45
N LYS A 149 6.57 -18.42 27.18
CA LYS A 149 6.96 -17.08 27.64
C LYS A 149 6.83 -15.98 26.58
N THR A 150 6.42 -14.81 27.08
CA THR A 150 6.16 -13.53 26.42
C THR A 150 7.31 -13.03 25.56
N THR A 151 7.05 -12.80 24.27
CA THR A 151 7.83 -11.91 23.41
C THR A 151 6.85 -11.27 22.42
N ASN A 152 7.04 -9.99 22.10
CA ASN A 152 6.22 -9.25 21.13
C ASN A 152 6.20 -9.98 19.78
N HIS A 153 5.13 -10.72 19.51
CA HIS A 153 5.03 -11.56 18.33
C HIS A 153 4.19 -10.88 17.25
N VAL A 154 4.82 -10.64 16.09
CA VAL A 154 4.14 -10.45 14.81
C VAL A 154 3.53 -11.80 14.40
N PHE A 155 2.22 -11.84 14.18
CA PHE A 155 1.53 -13.07 13.77
C PHE A 155 1.32 -13.07 12.26
N TYR A 156 1.80 -14.13 11.61
CA TYR A 156 1.52 -14.42 10.21
C TYR A 156 0.45 -15.51 10.16
N ALA A 157 -0.75 -15.18 9.67
CA ALA A 157 -1.75 -16.19 9.35
C ALA A 157 -1.53 -16.65 7.91
N ARG A 158 -1.06 -17.90 7.72
CA ARG A 158 -0.95 -18.54 6.41
C ARG A 158 -2.24 -19.35 6.17
N THR A 159 -3.05 -18.96 5.20
CA THR A 159 -4.18 -19.78 4.74
C THR A 159 -3.67 -20.85 3.77
N THR A 160 -4.13 -22.09 3.92
CA THR A 160 -3.61 -23.28 3.22
C THR A 160 -3.95 -23.36 1.72
N ARG A 161 -4.61 -22.35 1.14
CA ARG A 161 -5.07 -22.41 -0.26
C ARG A 161 -4.79 -21.15 -1.10
N SER A 162 -4.21 -20.11 -0.52
CA SER A 162 -3.78 -18.92 -1.25
C SER A 162 -2.63 -18.30 -0.47
N HIS A 163 -1.49 -18.03 -1.12
CA HIS A 163 -0.31 -17.44 -0.47
C HIS A 163 -0.52 -15.95 -0.12
N VAL A 164 -1.64 -15.62 0.53
CA VAL A 164 -1.95 -14.27 1.01
C VAL A 164 -1.58 -14.22 2.49
N ILE A 165 -0.49 -13.51 2.78
CA ILE A 165 0.01 -13.32 4.13
C ILE A 165 -0.65 -12.07 4.71
N TRP A 166 -1.48 -12.23 5.74
CA TRP A 166 -2.03 -11.11 6.50
C TRP A 166 -1.16 -10.83 7.72
N ARG A 167 -0.77 -9.55 7.90
CA ARG A 167 0.02 -9.09 9.05
C ARG A 167 -0.93 -8.44 10.06
N TYR A 168 -0.82 -8.84 11.33
CA TYR A 168 -1.62 -8.28 12.42
C TYR A 168 -0.72 -7.78 13.55
N VAL A 169 -1.10 -6.64 14.13
CA VAL A 169 -0.55 -6.10 15.38
C VAL A 169 -1.73 -5.96 16.35
N MET A 170 -1.58 -6.46 17.58
CA MET A 170 -2.59 -6.34 18.64
C MET A 170 -2.02 -5.45 19.74
N ASP A 171 -2.77 -4.40 20.10
CA ASP A 171 -2.52 -3.59 21.28
C ASP A 171 -3.06 -4.33 22.52
N PRO A 172 -2.24 -4.59 23.55
CA PRO A 172 -2.69 -5.31 24.75
C PRO A 172 -3.77 -4.56 25.55
N ASN A 173 -4.00 -3.26 25.32
CA ASN A 173 -5.01 -2.46 26.03
C ASN A 173 -6.27 -2.16 25.21
N ASP A 174 -6.33 -2.52 23.92
CA ASP A 174 -7.50 -2.30 23.06
C ASP A 174 -7.80 -3.60 22.28
N ALA A 175 -8.96 -4.20 22.51
CA ALA A 175 -9.40 -5.46 21.88
C ALA A 175 -9.77 -5.31 20.38
N LYS A 176 -9.12 -4.38 19.67
CA LYS A 176 -9.28 -4.10 18.25
C LYS A 176 -8.09 -4.64 17.46
N VAL A 177 -8.37 -5.65 16.64
CA VAL A 177 -7.44 -6.12 15.59
C VAL A 177 -7.40 -5.04 14.50
N ARG A 178 -6.24 -4.39 14.31
CA ARG A 178 -6.03 -3.46 13.19
C ARG A 178 -5.36 -4.22 12.04
N TYR A 179 -5.92 -4.11 10.84
CA TYR A 179 -5.32 -4.66 9.62
C TYR A 179 -4.13 -3.78 9.21
N VAL A 180 -3.00 -4.41 8.92
CA VAL A 180 -1.77 -3.80 8.38
C VAL A 180 -1.64 -4.16 6.90
#